data_AF-A0AA36BPB0-F1
#
_entry.id   AF-A0AA36BPB0-F1
#
_cell.length_a   1.000
_cell.length_b   1.000
_cell.length_c   1.000
_cell.angle_alpha   90.00
_cell.angle_beta   90.00
_cell.angle_gamma   90.00
#
_symmetry.space_group_name_H-M   'P 1'
#
loop_
_entity.id
_entity.type
_entity.pdbx_description
1 polymer ?
#
loop_
_entity_poly.entity_id
_entity_poly.type
_entity_poly.pdbx_seq_one_letter_code
_entity_poly.pdbx_strand_id
1 'polypeptide(L)'
;MLLKISNGQITFDDNKYINTTTIGHTFSRPDDLSSAIYPNLTMEYIKPDSFCDRAVLAPTNAAVNTVNYDLLSQLPSQELCYRSLDTIIELDQVTQFLTEFLYSKDPPGLPPHELHLNVSYHVILLCNPNVPTLCNGTRLVVKQMMDHVTEA
;
A
#
# COMPACT_ATOMS: atom_id res chain seq x y z
N MET A 1 2.64 14.68 -9.51
CA MET A 1 4.05 14.49 -9.13
C MET A 1 4.42 13.02 -9.05
N LEU A 2 3.75 12.21 -8.22
CA LEU A 2 4.03 10.77 -8.07
C LEU A 2 4.04 9.97 -9.38
N LEU A 3 3.12 10.26 -10.30
CA LEU A 3 3.11 9.64 -11.63
C LEU A 3 4.36 9.98 -12.47
N LYS A 4 4.94 11.18 -12.27
CA LYS A 4 6.22 11.54 -12.91
C LYS A 4 7.37 10.73 -12.31
N ILE A 5 7.30 10.43 -11.01
CA ILE A 5 8.27 9.56 -10.31
C ILE A 5 8.22 8.15 -10.88
N SER A 6 7.03 7.54 -10.91
CA SER A 6 6.84 6.18 -11.42
C SER A 6 7.24 6.05 -12.89
N ASN A 7 7.02 7.10 -13.69
CA ASN A 7 7.35 7.10 -15.11
C ASN A 7 8.80 7.50 -15.41
N GLY A 8 9.64 7.68 -14.38
CA GLY A 8 11.05 8.06 -14.56
C GLY A 8 11.25 9.44 -15.19
N GLN A 9 10.28 10.35 -15.03
CA GLN A 9 10.28 11.70 -15.61
C GLN A 9 10.86 12.76 -14.64
N ILE A 10 11.51 12.36 -13.56
CA ILE A 10 12.18 13.29 -12.64
C ILE A 10 13.61 13.54 -13.12
N THR A 11 14.09 14.75 -12.88
CA THR A 11 15.49 15.11 -13.05
C THR A 11 16.38 14.33 -12.08
N PHE A 12 17.44 13.74 -12.63
CA PHE A 12 18.51 13.11 -11.87
C PHE A 12 19.65 14.11 -11.61
N ASP A 13 20.39 13.93 -10.53
CA ASP A 13 21.65 14.63 -10.33
C ASP A 13 22.77 14.08 -11.22
N ASP A 14 23.97 14.67 -11.13
CA ASP A 14 25.15 14.26 -11.92
C ASP A 14 25.55 12.79 -11.69
N ASN A 15 25.16 12.22 -10.54
CA ASN A 15 25.42 10.84 -10.15
C ASN A 15 24.27 9.89 -10.53
N LYS A 16 23.26 10.38 -11.27
CA LYS A 16 22.04 9.65 -11.66
C LYS A 16 21.14 9.26 -10.49
N TYR A 17 21.29 9.89 -9.32
CA TYR A 17 20.35 9.74 -8.22
C TYR A 17 19.19 10.72 -8.35
N ILE A 18 18.05 10.34 -7.81
CA ILE A 18 16.89 11.22 -7.73
C ILE A 18 17.15 12.26 -6.64
N ASN A 19 17.07 13.54 -6.99
CA ASN A 19 17.18 14.62 -6.00
C ASN A 19 15.90 14.73 -5.17
N THR A 20 15.90 14.12 -3.97
CA THR A 20 14.74 14.06 -3.08
C THR A 20 14.31 15.43 -2.53
N THR A 21 15.20 16.43 -2.47
CA THR A 21 14.86 17.78 -2.01
C THR A 21 13.87 18.50 -2.91
N THR A 22 13.77 18.08 -4.18
CA THR A 22 12.82 18.62 -5.16
C THR A 22 11.46 17.92 -5.12
N ILE A 23 11.35 16.82 -4.37
CA ILE A 23 10.17 15.95 -4.32
C ILE A 23 9.39 16.14 -3.03
N GLY A 24 10.07 16.39 -1.91
CA GLY A 24 9.39 16.63 -0.64
C GLY A 24 10.35 16.75 0.54
N HIS A 25 9.78 16.67 1.74
CA HIS A 25 10.53 16.68 2.98
C HIS A 25 11.04 15.27 3.33
N THR A 26 12.33 15.17 3.62
CA THR A 26 12.96 13.94 4.10
C THR A 26 12.96 13.88 5.62
N PHE A 27 12.69 12.69 6.16
CA PHE A 27 12.67 12.41 7.60
C PHE A 27 13.63 11.26 7.91
N SER A 28 14.30 11.33 9.05
CA SER A 28 15.28 10.31 9.46
C SER A 28 14.62 9.10 10.15
N ARG A 29 13.40 9.27 10.67
CA ARG A 29 12.65 8.22 11.38
C ARG A 29 11.24 8.07 10.81
N PRO A 30 10.72 6.84 10.67
CA PRO A 30 9.33 6.59 10.25
C PRO A 30 8.29 7.25 11.15
N ASP A 31 8.49 7.27 12.48
CA ASP A 31 7.55 7.86 13.45
C ASP A 31 7.32 9.36 13.19
N ASP A 32 8.40 10.09 12.92
CA ASP A 32 8.39 11.53 12.66
C ASP A 32 7.66 11.82 11.33
N LEU A 33 7.86 10.97 10.33
CA LEU A 33 7.22 11.04 9.03
C LEU A 33 5.71 10.84 9.13
N SER A 34 5.27 9.77 9.81
CA SER A 34 3.86 9.46 10.00
C SER A 34 3.14 10.59 10.74
N SER A 35 3.74 11.11 11.82
CA SER A 35 3.16 12.21 12.60
C SER A 35 3.09 13.53 11.84
N ALA A 36 4.08 13.81 10.98
CA ALA A 36 4.09 15.02 10.16
C ALA A 36 3.07 14.98 9.01
N ILE A 37 2.92 13.82 8.35
CA ILE A 37 2.04 13.67 7.19
C ILE A 37 0.60 13.41 7.62
N TYR A 38 0.38 12.65 8.69
CA TYR A 38 -0.94 12.27 9.17
C TYR A 38 -1.14 12.65 10.66
N PRO A 39 -1.17 13.96 10.98
CA PRO A 39 -1.49 14.40 12.33
C PRO A 39 -2.93 13.99 12.68
N ASN A 40 -3.15 13.55 13.92
CA ASN A 40 -4.49 13.21 14.44
C ASN A 40 -5.26 12.16 13.61
N LEU A 41 -4.60 11.12 13.11
CA LEU A 41 -5.23 9.99 12.40
C LEU A 41 -6.52 9.50 13.06
N THR A 42 -6.53 9.38 14.37
CA THR A 42 -7.68 8.91 15.16
C THR A 42 -8.89 9.84 15.13
N MET A 43 -8.73 11.12 14.80
CA MET A 43 -9.83 12.09 14.70
C MET A 43 -10.21 12.39 13.25
N GLU A 44 -9.23 12.43 12.35
CA GLU A 44 -9.45 12.86 10.97
C GLU A 44 -9.78 11.71 10.00
N TYR A 45 -9.64 10.44 10.39
CA TYR A 45 -10.00 9.29 9.52
C TYR A 45 -11.46 9.29 9.05
N ILE A 46 -12.36 10.00 9.76
CA ILE A 46 -13.77 10.16 9.38
C ILE A 46 -13.93 11.10 8.17
N LYS A 47 -12.88 11.82 7.77
CA LYS A 47 -12.84 12.72 6.62
C LYS A 47 -11.89 12.17 5.55
N PRO A 48 -12.31 11.19 4.73
CA PRO A 48 -11.50 10.59 3.66
C PRO A 48 -10.70 11.58 2.81
N ASP A 49 -11.29 12.74 2.52
CA ASP A 49 -10.69 13.74 1.65
C ASP A 49 -9.49 14.49 2.27
N SER A 50 -9.32 14.48 3.60
CA SER A 50 -8.26 15.26 4.28
C SER A 50 -6.84 14.75 4.02
N PHE A 51 -6.74 13.51 3.54
CA PHE A 51 -5.48 12.80 3.32
C PHE A 51 -5.19 12.45 1.86
N CYS A 52 -6.13 12.70 0.94
CA CYS A 52 -6.01 12.35 -0.48
C CYS A 52 -4.76 12.96 -1.17
N ASP A 53 -4.36 14.17 -0.75
CA ASP A 53 -3.22 14.90 -1.32
C ASP A 53 -1.87 14.54 -0.66
N ARG A 54 -1.88 13.62 0.30
CA ARG A 54 -0.71 13.24 1.08
C ARG A 54 -0.16 11.90 0.60
N ALA A 55 1.15 11.72 0.69
CA ALA A 55 1.80 10.48 0.34
C ALA A 55 3.14 10.35 1.07
N VAL A 56 3.41 9.13 1.55
CA VAL A 56 4.74 8.73 2.03
C VAL A 56 5.45 7.98 0.91
N LEU A 57 6.71 8.34 0.68
CA LEU A 57 7.60 7.62 -0.22
C LEU A 57 8.70 6.94 0.59
N ALA A 58 8.91 5.65 0.35
CA ALA A 58 9.97 4.88 0.95
C ALA A 58 10.82 4.21 -0.14
N PRO A 59 12.11 3.95 0.14
CA PRO A 59 13.04 3.38 -0.85
C PRO A 59 12.78 1.90 -1.17
N THR A 60 12.07 1.16 -0.29
CA THR A 60 11.77 -0.27 -0.46
C THR A 60 10.33 -0.59 -0.08
N ASN A 61 9.75 -1.63 -0.68
CA ASN A 61 8.41 -2.11 -0.32
C ASN A 61 8.34 -2.56 1.14
N ALA A 62 9.41 -3.13 1.69
CA ALA A 62 9.46 -3.50 3.11
C ALA A 62 9.27 -2.27 4.01
N ALA A 63 9.95 -1.16 3.72
CA ALA A 63 9.77 0.08 4.47
C ALA A 63 8.36 0.68 4.28
N VAL A 64 7.80 0.60 3.07
CA VAL A 64 6.40 0.99 2.81
C VAL A 64 5.43 0.15 3.65
N ASN A 65 5.62 -1.18 3.71
CA ASN A 65 4.76 -2.09 4.46
C ASN A 65 4.80 -1.80 5.96
N THR A 66 5.98 -1.53 6.53
CA THR A 66 6.11 -1.13 7.94
C THR A 66 5.30 0.14 8.22
N VAL A 67 5.51 1.21 7.44
CA VAL A 67 4.79 2.47 7.63
C VAL A 67 3.27 2.29 7.45
N ASN A 68 2.85 1.55 6.43
CA ASN A 68 1.42 1.31 6.20
C ASN A 68 0.78 0.55 7.37
N TYR A 69 1.44 -0.48 7.89
CA TYR A 69 0.94 -1.25 9.04
C TYR A 69 0.88 -0.40 10.30
N ASP A 70 1.91 0.40 10.57
CA ASP A 70 1.93 1.32 11.72
C ASP A 70 0.81 2.36 11.62
N LEU A 71 0.53 2.90 10.44
CA LEU A 71 -0.59 3.83 10.22
C LEU A 71 -1.96 3.14 10.35
N LEU A 72 -2.09 1.92 9.86
CA LEU A 72 -3.32 1.14 9.95
C LEU A 72 -3.67 0.81 11.40
N SER A 73 -2.70 0.36 12.19
CA SER A 73 -2.88 0.00 13.61
C SER A 73 -3.26 1.17 14.52
N GLN A 74 -3.01 2.40 14.08
CA GLN A 74 -3.40 3.63 14.79
C GLN A 74 -4.86 4.03 14.52
N LEU A 75 -5.51 3.46 13.50
CA LEU A 75 -6.90 3.79 13.21
C LEU A 75 -7.84 3.16 14.25
N PRO A 76 -8.85 3.90 14.73
CA PRO A 76 -9.79 3.40 15.75
C PRO A 76 -10.89 2.49 15.18
N SER A 77 -10.86 2.19 13.88
CA SER A 77 -11.78 1.29 13.20
C SER A 77 -11.39 -0.17 13.36
N GLN A 78 -12.37 -1.08 13.21
CA GLN A 78 -12.09 -2.51 13.21
C GLN A 78 -11.25 -2.93 12.01
N GLU A 79 -10.18 -3.66 12.30
CA GLU A 79 -9.32 -4.31 11.31
C GLU A 79 -9.93 -5.63 10.85
N LEU A 80 -9.88 -5.86 9.54
CA LEU A 80 -10.22 -7.12 8.91
C LEU A 80 -9.05 -7.62 8.07
N CYS A 81 -8.68 -8.89 8.28
CA CYS A 81 -7.62 -9.57 7.55
C CYS A 81 -8.23 -10.46 6.46
N TYR A 82 -7.89 -10.21 5.20
CA TYR A 82 -8.19 -11.06 4.07
C TYR A 82 -6.98 -11.95 3.77
N ARG A 83 -7.18 -13.26 3.77
CA ARG A 83 -6.12 -14.23 3.47
C ARG A 83 -6.25 -14.74 2.05
N SER A 84 -5.15 -14.79 1.30
CA SER A 84 -5.14 -15.42 -0.02
C SER A 84 -5.38 -16.92 0.09
N LEU A 85 -6.06 -17.46 -0.93
CA LEU A 85 -6.24 -18.90 -1.10
C LEU A 85 -5.29 -19.38 -2.19
N ASP A 86 -4.03 -19.62 -1.81
CA ASP A 86 -3.01 -20.06 -2.74
C ASP A 86 -3.03 -21.58 -2.91
N THR A 87 -3.05 -22.04 -4.16
CA THR A 87 -3.04 -23.47 -4.49
C THR A 87 -2.04 -23.75 -5.61
N ILE A 88 -1.44 -24.93 -5.56
CA ILE A 88 -0.52 -25.42 -6.60
C ILE A 88 -1.35 -26.15 -7.65
N ILE A 89 -1.23 -25.72 -8.90
CA ILE A 89 -1.97 -26.31 -10.04
C ILE A 89 -1.28 -27.61 -10.52
N GLU A 90 0.05 -27.68 -10.41
CA GLU A 90 0.86 -28.83 -10.82
C GLU A 90 1.02 -29.85 -9.68
N LEU A 91 0.26 -30.95 -9.77
CA LEU A 91 0.15 -31.96 -8.71
C LEU A 91 1.46 -32.69 -8.39
N ASP A 92 2.38 -32.75 -9.35
CA ASP A 92 3.73 -33.33 -9.20
C ASP A 92 4.66 -32.46 -8.34
N GLN A 93 4.42 -31.16 -8.28
CA GLN A 93 5.15 -30.22 -7.41
C GLN A 93 4.51 -30.03 -6.02
N VAL A 94 3.29 -30.54 -5.79
CA VAL A 94 2.58 -30.42 -4.49
C VAL A 94 3.38 -31.02 -3.33
N THR A 95 4.19 -32.04 -3.60
CA THR A 95 5.08 -32.65 -2.59
C THR A 95 6.38 -31.88 -2.35
N GLN A 96 6.71 -30.92 -3.23
CA GLN A 96 7.96 -30.16 -3.20
C GLN A 96 7.80 -28.79 -2.54
N PHE A 97 6.59 -28.22 -2.56
CA PHE A 97 6.30 -26.90 -1.98
C PHE A 97 5.18 -26.99 -0.96
N LEU A 98 5.50 -26.73 0.31
CA LEU A 98 4.50 -26.58 1.37
C LEU A 98 3.69 -25.30 1.13
N THR A 99 2.41 -25.30 1.51
CA THR A 99 1.55 -24.11 1.39
C THR A 99 2.14 -22.90 2.14
N GLU A 100 2.83 -23.14 3.26
CA GLU A 100 3.57 -22.10 4.00
C GLU A 100 4.65 -21.40 3.15
N PHE A 101 5.28 -22.11 2.21
CA PHE A 101 6.24 -21.51 1.29
C PHE A 101 5.55 -20.52 0.34
N LEU A 102 4.32 -20.81 -0.10
CA LEU A 102 3.55 -19.89 -0.94
C LEU A 102 3.15 -18.64 -0.17
N TYR A 103 2.71 -18.79 1.08
CA TYR A 103 2.34 -17.68 1.95
C TYR A 103 3.52 -16.73 2.26
N SER A 104 4.75 -17.24 2.18
CA SER A 104 5.97 -16.44 2.35
C SER A 104 6.35 -15.60 1.12
N LYS A 105 5.62 -15.72 0.00
CA LYS A 105 5.93 -14.99 -1.23
C LYS A 105 5.17 -13.69 -1.31
N ASP A 106 5.91 -12.63 -1.65
CA ASP A 106 5.37 -11.32 -2.03
C ASP A 106 5.71 -11.02 -3.49
N PRO A 107 5.08 -11.70 -4.46
CA PRO A 107 5.32 -11.45 -5.87
C PRO A 107 4.90 -10.02 -6.25
N PRO A 108 5.64 -9.34 -7.15
CA PRO A 108 5.30 -7.99 -7.57
C PRO A 108 3.95 -7.97 -8.31
N GLY A 109 3.11 -7.00 -7.97
CA GLY A 109 1.80 -6.80 -8.61
C GLY A 109 0.65 -7.60 -8.01
N LEU A 110 0.89 -8.34 -6.93
CA LEU A 110 -0.13 -9.02 -6.14
C LEU A 110 -0.15 -8.47 -4.70
N PRO A 111 -1.32 -8.50 -4.03
CA PRO A 111 -1.37 -8.23 -2.60
C PRO A 111 -0.60 -9.30 -1.80
N PRO A 112 -0.15 -8.98 -0.58
CA PRO A 112 0.42 -9.97 0.33
C PRO A 112 -0.58 -11.07 0.69
N HIS A 113 -0.08 -12.21 1.19
CA HIS A 113 -0.93 -13.32 1.66
C HIS A 113 -1.96 -12.85 2.68
N GLU A 114 -1.54 -12.04 3.66
CA GLU A 114 -2.43 -11.38 4.62
C GLU A 114 -2.59 -9.90 4.28
N LEU A 115 -3.80 -9.53 3.82
CA LEU A 115 -4.16 -8.15 3.54
C LEU A 115 -5.04 -7.60 4.65
N HIS A 116 -4.46 -6.73 5.47
CA HIS A 116 -5.13 -6.07 6.59
C HIS A 116 -5.72 -4.74 6.14
N LEU A 117 -7.02 -4.52 6.42
CA LEU A 117 -7.76 -3.34 5.99
C LEU A 117 -8.67 -2.81 7.11
N ASN A 118 -8.92 -1.51 7.04
CA ASN A 118 -9.79 -0.76 7.92
C ASN A 118 -10.77 0.09 7.08
N VAL A 119 -11.99 0.31 7.57
CA VAL A 119 -12.89 1.31 6.99
C VAL A 119 -12.24 2.69 7.10
N SER A 120 -12.42 3.51 6.07
CA SER A 120 -11.81 4.81 5.84
C SER A 120 -10.30 4.80 5.61
N TYR A 121 -9.67 3.64 5.43
CA TYR A 121 -8.25 3.57 5.06
C TYR A 121 -8.06 3.73 3.54
N HIS A 122 -6.95 4.36 3.15
CA HIS A 122 -6.60 4.58 1.75
C HIS A 122 -5.90 3.35 1.18
N VAL A 123 -6.38 2.86 0.04
CA VAL A 123 -5.79 1.71 -0.68
C VAL A 123 -5.42 2.10 -2.11
N ILE A 124 -4.49 1.37 -2.70
CA ILE A 124 -4.12 1.51 -4.11
C ILE A 124 -4.46 0.21 -4.82
N LEU A 125 -5.14 0.33 -5.96
CA LEU A 125 -5.46 -0.80 -6.80
C LEU A 125 -4.21 -1.31 -7.53
N LEU A 126 -3.97 -2.62 -7.51
CA LEU A 126 -2.80 -3.25 -8.14
C LEU A 126 -3.09 -3.82 -9.54
N CYS A 127 -4.36 -3.88 -9.96
CA CYS A 127 -4.79 -4.50 -11.21
C CYS A 127 -5.66 -3.56 -12.07
N ASN A 128 -6.00 -4.01 -13.28
CA ASN A 128 -6.79 -3.24 -14.26
C ASN A 128 -8.19 -3.86 -14.47
N PRO A 129 -9.11 -3.74 -13.50
CA PRO A 129 -10.45 -4.34 -13.62
C PRO A 129 -11.34 -3.59 -14.62
N ASN A 130 -11.15 -2.28 -14.80
CA ASN A 130 -11.99 -1.50 -15.72
C ASN A 130 -11.28 -0.23 -16.23
N VAL A 131 -10.58 -0.35 -17.36
CA VAL A 131 -9.86 0.77 -17.99
C VAL A 131 -10.84 1.67 -18.76
N PRO A 132 -10.71 3.02 -18.71
CA PRO A 132 -9.61 3.80 -18.13
C PRO A 132 -9.86 4.32 -16.70
N THR A 133 -11.02 4.04 -16.10
CA THR A 133 -11.46 4.68 -14.86
C THR A 133 -10.92 4.01 -13.60
N LEU A 134 -10.73 2.69 -13.63
CA LEU A 134 -10.27 1.87 -12.52
C LEU A 134 -9.13 0.97 -12.99
N CYS A 135 -7.92 1.46 -12.77
CA CYS A 135 -6.68 0.83 -13.22
C CYS A 135 -5.61 0.80 -12.11
N ASN A 136 -4.52 0.08 -12.37
CA ASN A 136 -3.40 0.00 -11.45
C ASN A 136 -2.90 1.41 -11.08
N GLY A 137 -2.74 1.67 -9.79
CA GLY A 137 -2.38 2.98 -9.25
C GLY A 137 -3.57 3.85 -8.84
N THR A 138 -4.82 3.43 -9.11
CA THR A 138 -6.01 4.15 -8.64
C THR A 138 -6.07 4.12 -7.12
N ARG A 139 -6.14 5.30 -6.49
CA ARG A 139 -6.31 5.46 -5.04
C ARG A 139 -7.79 5.43 -4.68
N LEU A 140 -8.15 4.63 -3.70
CA LEU A 140 -9.52 4.47 -3.21
C LEU A 140 -9.55 4.58 -1.69
N VAL A 141 -10.74 4.76 -1.12
CA VAL A 141 -10.93 4.77 0.34
C VAL A 141 -11.96 3.73 0.71
N VAL A 142 -11.60 2.77 1.56
CA VAL A 142 -12.50 1.69 1.95
C VAL A 142 -13.73 2.25 2.65
N LYS A 143 -14.92 2.05 2.09
CA LYS A 143 -16.21 2.44 2.69
C LYS A 143 -16.83 1.31 3.50
N GLN A 144 -16.69 0.08 3.01
CA GLN A 144 -17.24 -1.10 3.65
C GLN A 144 -16.36 -2.32 3.39
N MET A 145 -16.34 -3.24 4.36
CA MET A 145 -15.65 -4.52 4.29
C MET A 145 -16.63 -5.66 4.57
N MET A 146 -16.61 -6.69 3.72
CA MET A 146 -17.38 -7.94 3.80
C MET A 146 -16.44 -9.10 3.52
N ASP A 147 -16.80 -10.34 3.88
CA ASP A 147 -15.91 -11.52 3.88
C ASP A 147 -15.02 -11.68 2.63
N HIS A 148 -15.50 -11.29 1.44
CA HIS A 148 -14.75 -11.38 0.17
C HIS A 148 -14.86 -10.13 -0.71
N VAL A 149 -15.46 -9.05 -0.19
CA VAL A 149 -15.79 -7.86 -0.98
C VAL A 149 -15.48 -6.62 -0.17
N THR A 150 -14.79 -5.68 -0.79
CA THR A 150 -14.62 -4.32 -0.26
C THR A 150 -15.32 -3.33 -1.17
N GLU A 151 -16.06 -2.40 -0.58
CA GLU A 151 -16.55 -1.20 -1.28
C GLU A 151 -15.56 -0.07 -0.99
N ALA A 152 -15.16 0.66 -2.02
CA ALA A 152 -14.21 1.77 -1.90
C ALA A 152 -14.59 2.96 -2.81
#